data_AF-A0A441X4I7-F1
#
_entry.id   AF-A0A441X4I7-F1
#
_cell.length_a   1.000
_cell.length_b   1.000
_cell.length_c   1.000
_cell.angle_alpha   90.00
_cell.angle_beta   90.00
_cell.angle_gamma   90.00
#
_symmetry.space_group_name_H-M   'P 1'
#
loop_
_entity.id
_entity.type
_entity.pdbx_description
1 polymer ?
#
loop_
_entity_poly.entity_id
_entity_poly.type
_entity_poly.pdbx_seq_one_letter_code
_entity_poly.pdbx_strand_id
1 'polypeptide(L)' 'MKDVVSSCPIEEAMRVLSGRWPTLLLYYLKDGTKRFSDLRRDNPTVSHRILTLELRKLEEAG' A
#
# COMPACT_ATOMS: atom_id res chain seq x y z
N MET A 1 -6.67 -13.65 21.68
CA MET A 1 -6.71 -12.73 20.52
C MET A 1 -7.21 -11.41 21.06
N LYS A 2 -6.46 -10.31 20.99
CA LYS A 2 -6.93 -9.03 21.56
C LYS A 2 -7.93 -8.44 20.58
N ASP A 3 -9.21 -8.54 20.90
CA ASP A 3 -10.26 -7.78 20.24
C ASP A 3 -10.01 -6.30 20.50
N VAL A 4 -9.50 -5.59 19.49
CA VAL A 4 -9.37 -4.14 19.57
C VAL A 4 -10.70 -3.55 19.10
N VAL A 5 -11.58 -3.31 20.07
CA VAL A 5 -12.83 -2.54 19.89
C VAL A 5 -12.47 -1.07 19.75
N SER A 6 -11.90 -0.72 18.61
CA SER A 6 -11.55 0.65 18.28
C SER A 6 -12.13 0.92 16.91
N SER A 7 -13.31 1.55 16.92
CA SER A 7 -13.91 2.21 15.75
C SER A 7 -13.12 3.48 15.37
N CYS A 8 -11.81 3.52 15.69
CA CYS A 8 -10.95 4.64 15.42
C CYS A 8 -10.57 4.61 13.94
N PRO A 9 -10.99 5.62 13.14
CA PRO A 9 -10.68 5.66 11.72
C PRO A 9 -9.17 5.67 11.44
N ILE A 10 -8.39 6.22 12.37
CA ILE A 10 -6.92 6.23 12.27
C ILE A 10 -6.38 4.81 12.35
N GLU A 11 -6.91 3.97 13.25
CA GLU A 11 -6.43 2.60 13.38
C GLU A 11 -6.76 1.77 12.13
N GLU A 12 -7.94 1.99 11.55
CA GLU A 12 -8.35 1.34 10.31
C GLU A 12 -7.45 1.74 9.13
N ALA A 13 -7.18 3.05 8.97
CA ALA A 13 -6.19 3.53 8.00
C ALA A 13 -4.80 2.93 8.25
N MET A 14 -4.35 2.89 9.52
CA MET A 14 -3.06 2.31 9.87
C MET A 14 -2.99 0.82 9.59
N ARG A 15 -4.09 0.06 9.65
CA ARG A 15 -4.10 -1.35 9.22
C ARG A 15 -3.83 -1.48 7.73
N VAL A 16 -4.46 -0.64 6.90
CA VAL A 16 -4.23 -0.63 5.44
C VAL A 16 -2.80 -0.20 5.11
N LEU A 17 -2.31 0.85 5.78
CA LEU A 17 -0.97 1.40 5.56
C LEU A 17 0.14 0.58 6.22
N SER A 18 -0.20 -0.38 7.09
CA SER A 18 0.77 -1.20 7.77
C SER A 18 1.54 -2.10 6.81
N GLY A 19 2.82 -2.32 7.12
CA GLY A 19 3.71 -3.15 6.30
C GLY A 19 4.71 -2.33 5.50
N ARG A 20 5.48 -3.03 4.67
CA ARG A 20 6.65 -2.46 4.00
C ARG A 20 6.32 -1.59 2.78
N TRP A 21 5.23 -1.90 2.09
CA TRP A 21 4.99 -1.42 0.73
C TRP A 21 3.89 -0.36 0.58
N PRO A 22 2.75 -0.43 1.30
CA PRO A 22 1.61 0.47 1.06
C PRO A 22 1.99 1.96 1.05
N THR A 23 2.65 2.42 2.13
CA THR A 23 3.08 3.82 2.28
C THR A 23 4.12 4.25 1.22
N LEU A 24 4.99 3.33 0.81
CA LEU A 24 6.00 3.57 -0.23
C LEU A 24 5.34 3.74 -1.61
N LEU A 25 4.36 2.90 -1.93
CA LEU A 25 3.59 2.99 -3.17
C LEU A 25 2.78 4.28 -3.23
N LEU A 26 2.13 4.67 -2.13
CA LEU A 26 1.43 5.95 -2.03
C LEU A 26 2.39 7.13 -2.21
N TYR A 27 3.59 7.07 -1.63
CA TYR A 27 4.62 8.10 -1.85
C TYR A 27 4.99 8.26 -3.33
N TYR A 28 5.12 7.16 -4.08
CA TYR A 28 5.43 7.24 -5.51
C TYR A 28 4.27 7.73 -6.38
N LEU A 29 3.03 7.56 -5.93
CA LEU A 29 1.80 7.93 -6.64
C LEU A 29 1.28 9.32 -6.24
N LYS A 30 1.81 9.93 -5.18
CA LYS A 30 1.32 11.22 -4.63
C LYS A 30 1.35 12.37 -5.65
N ASP A 31 2.28 12.33 -6.59
CA ASP A 31 2.48 13.37 -7.60
C ASP A 31 1.74 13.05 -8.94
N GLY A 32 1.02 11.92 -9.00
CA GLY A 32 0.22 11.53 -10.15
C GLY A 32 0.32 10.04 -10.51
N THR A 33 -0.45 9.65 -11.53
CA THR A 33 -0.51 8.27 -12.03
C THR A 33 0.83 7.82 -12.60
N LYS A 34 1.21 6.56 -12.33
CA LYS A 34 2.40 5.91 -12.88
C LYS A 34 2.07 4.57 -13.53
N ARG A 35 2.85 4.18 -14.53
CA ARG A 35 2.77 2.81 -15.06
C ARG A 35 3.37 1.83 -14.07
N PHE A 36 2.94 0.58 -14.13
CA PHE A 36 3.47 -0.49 -13.29
C PHE A 36 5.00 -0.63 -13.40
N SER A 37 5.56 -0.47 -14.60
CA SER A 37 7.01 -0.50 -14.83
C SER A 37 7.76 0.64 -14.16
N ASP A 38 7.15 1.83 -14.05
CA ASP A 38 7.76 2.98 -13.38
C ASP A 38 7.82 2.74 -11.87
N LEU A 39 6.75 2.22 -11.26
CA LEU A 39 6.74 1.86 -9.84
C LEU A 39 7.79 0.79 -9.50
N ARG A 40 7.99 -0.18 -10.40
CA ARG A 40 9.02 -1.21 -10.23
C ARG A 40 10.44 -0.64 -10.38
N ARG A 41 10.63 0.37 -11.23
CA ARG A 41 11.91 1.09 -11.36
C ARG A 41 12.21 1.92 -10.12
N ASP A 42 11.19 2.59 -9.57
CA ASP A 42 11.31 3.42 -8.37
C ASP A 42 11.52 2.57 -7.10
N ASN A 43 11.05 1.32 -7.10
CA ASN A 43 11.23 0.34 -6.02
C ASN A 43 11.82 -0.98 -6.53
N PRO A 44 13.13 -1.06 -6.82
CA PRO A 44 13.74 -2.27 -7.40
C PRO A 44 13.73 -3.48 -6.46
N THR A 45 13.47 -3.28 -5.16
CA THR A 45 13.46 -4.37 -4.16
C THR A 45 12.13 -5.13 -4.10
N VAL A 46 11.06 -4.59 -4.70
CA VAL A 46 9.76 -5.27 -4.74
C VAL A 46 9.73 -6.26 -5.90
N SER A 47 9.27 -7.48 -5.63
CA SER A 47 9.04 -8.45 -6.71
C SER A 47 7.79 -8.08 -7.50
N HIS A 48 7.71 -8.52 -8.76
CA HIS A 48 6.54 -8.29 -9.61
C HIS A 48 5.24 -8.76 -8.94
N ARG A 49 5.25 -9.97 -8.37
CA ARG A 49 4.10 -10.55 -7.68
C ARG A 49 3.66 -9.72 -6.48
N ILE A 50 4.62 -9.25 -5.68
CA ILE A 50 4.31 -8.44 -4.48
C ILE A 50 3.78 -7.07 -4.89
N LEU A 51 4.36 -6.43 -5.92
CA LEU A 51 3.85 -5.15 -6.41
C LEU A 51 2.39 -5.27 -6.87
N THR A 52 2.05 -6.30 -7.63
CA THR A 52 0.66 -6.55 -8.04
C THR A 52 -0.26 -6.79 -6.84
N LEU A 53 0.18 -7.58 -5.86
CA LEU A 53 -0.60 -7.87 -4.66
C LEU A 53 -0.89 -6.61 -3.85
N GLU A 54 0.13 -5.79 -3.61
CA GLU A 54 0.02 -4.58 -2.78
C GLU A 54 -0.80 -3.50 -3.48
N LEU A 55 -0.67 -3.34 -4.81
CA LEU A 55 -1.53 -2.43 -5.57
C LEU A 55 -3.01 -2.84 -5.52
N ARG A 56 -3.32 -4.14 -5.64
CA ARG A 56 -4.70 -4.64 -5.49
C ARG A 56 -5.25 -4.43 -4.09
N LYS A 57 -4.45 -4.67 -3.05
CA LYS A 57 -4.86 -4.38 -1.67
C LYS A 57 -5.18 -2.91 -1.45
N LEU A 58 -4.38 -2.01 -2.02
CA LEU A 58 -4.66 -0.58 -1.96
C LEU A 58 -5.95 -0.24 -2.70
N GLU A 59 -6.15 -0.75 -3.93
CA GLU A 59 -7.37 -0.55 -4.72
C GLU A 59 -8.63 -1.09 -4.03
N GLU A 60 -8.54 -2.24 -3.36
CA GLU A 60 -9.63 -2.82 -2.55
C GLU A 60 -9.96 -1.98 -1.31
N ALA A 61 -9.00 -1.19 -0.80
CA ALA A 61 -9.18 -0.33 0.36
C ALA A 61 -9.75 1.06 0.02
N GLY A 62 -9.73 1.47 -1.25
CA GLY A 62 -10.31 2.72 -1.76
C GLY A 62 -9.33 3.58 -2.55
#